data_AF-A7T5C0-F1
#
_entry.id   AF-A7T5C0-F1
#
_cell.length_a   1.000
_cell.length_b   1.000
_cell.length_c   1.000
_cell.angle_alpha   90.00
_cell.angle_beta   90.00
_cell.angle_gamma   90.00
#
_symmetry.space_group_name_H-M   'P 1'
#
loop_
_entity.id
_entity.type
_entity.pdbx_description
1 polymer ?
#
loop_
_entity_poly.entity_id
_entity_poly.type
_entity_poly.pdbx_seq_one_letter_code
_entity_poly.pdbx_strand_id
1 'polypeptide(L)'
;QLRLELLRIVCSHEHYVTLNLPYPTSLTTSGDTLTPGSSMAELSVAFRQQHFLVGLLLSELAMALEGDFNLQSQAIDTIRDLLACHDSDTRFDDPVCRRRVAALYLPLLGVVIDARTQLHG
;
A
#
# COMPACT_ATOMS: atom_id res chain seq x y z
N GLN A 1 -13.87 1.21 11.88
CA GLN A 1 -13.22 0.63 13.07
C GLN A 1 -12.82 -0.84 12.86
N LEU A 2 -13.77 -1.80 12.73
CA LEU A 2 -13.43 -3.23 12.54
C LEU A 2 -12.60 -3.54 11.29
N ARG A 3 -12.87 -2.86 10.16
CA ARG A 3 -12.12 -3.06 8.90
C ARG A 3 -10.65 -2.69 9.04
N LEU A 4 -10.38 -1.52 9.62
CA LEU A 4 -9.02 -1.02 9.82
C LEU A 4 -8.25 -1.85 10.85
N GLU A 5 -8.92 -2.35 11.89
CA GLU A 5 -8.33 -3.27 12.86
C GLU A 5 -7.95 -4.61 12.23
N LEU A 6 -8.85 -5.19 11.42
CA LEU A 6 -8.55 -6.40 10.65
C LEU A 6 -7.38 -6.16 9.67
N LEU A 7 -7.38 -5.03 8.97
CA LEU A 7 -6.29 -4.65 8.08
C LEU A 7 -4.97 -4.55 8.84
N ARG A 8 -4.95 -3.93 10.04
CA ARG A 8 -3.75 -3.86 10.87
C ARG A 8 -3.20 -5.25 11.20
N ILE A 9 -4.07 -6.18 11.59
CA ILE A 9 -3.69 -7.58 11.87
C ILE A 9 -3.09 -8.23 10.63
N VAL A 10 -3.79 -8.17 9.48
CA VAL A 10 -3.32 -8.78 8.22
C VAL A 10 -2.03 -8.14 7.72
N CYS A 11 -1.89 -6.81 7.86
CA CYS A 11 -0.70 -6.07 7.46
C CYS A 11 0.52 -6.42 8.31
N SER A 12 0.34 -6.78 9.58
CA SER A 12 1.43 -7.24 10.45
C SER A 12 1.91 -8.67 10.18
N HIS A 13 1.30 -9.39 9.23
CA HIS A 13 1.72 -10.75 8.91
C HIS A 13 3.09 -10.78 8.24
N GLU A 14 3.95 -11.72 8.61
CA GLU A 14 5.33 -11.84 8.11
C GLU A 14 5.48 -12.04 6.60
N HIS A 15 4.38 -12.37 5.91
CA HIS A 15 4.30 -12.62 4.47
C HIS A 15 3.57 -11.51 3.71
N TYR A 16 3.25 -10.39 4.37
CA TYR A 16 2.52 -9.29 3.76
C TYR A 16 3.11 -8.84 2.43
N VAL A 17 4.43 -8.64 2.35
CA VAL A 17 5.10 -8.23 1.11
C VAL A 17 4.89 -9.27 0.01
N THR A 18 5.08 -10.55 0.31
CA THR A 18 4.89 -11.65 -0.66
C THR A 18 3.47 -11.70 -1.20
N LEU A 19 2.46 -11.50 -0.33
CA LEU A 19 1.05 -11.47 -0.71
C LEU A 19 0.66 -10.27 -1.59
N ASN A 20 1.52 -9.25 -1.65
CA ASN A 20 1.34 -8.08 -2.52
C ASN A 20 2.13 -8.17 -3.83
N LEU A 21 2.89 -9.25 -4.06
CA LEU A 21 3.60 -9.41 -5.33
C LEU A 21 2.63 -9.91 -6.42
N PRO A 22 2.79 -9.45 -7.68
CA PRO A 22 2.00 -9.97 -8.78
C PRO A 22 2.23 -11.48 -8.91
N TYR A 23 1.13 -12.24 -8.94
CA TYR A 23 1.21 -13.69 -9.14
C TYR A 23 1.77 -13.99 -10.54
N PRO A 24 2.74 -14.91 -10.68
CA PRO A 24 3.20 -15.38 -11.98
C PRO A 24 2.19 -16.38 -12.58
N THR A 25 0.91 -16.01 -12.70
CA THR A 25 -0.05 -16.81 -13.47
C THR A 25 0.05 -16.42 -14.93
N SER A 26 0.35 -17.39 -15.79
CA SER A 26 0.47 -17.31 -17.25
C SER A 26 -0.82 -16.92 -18.01
N LEU A 27 -1.73 -16.18 -17.40
CA LEU A 27 -3.01 -15.77 -18.00
C LEU A 27 -2.97 -14.38 -18.66
N THR A 28 -1.84 -13.66 -18.60
CA THR A 28 -1.66 -12.45 -19.41
C THR A 28 -1.06 -12.81 -20.77
N THR A 29 -1.83 -13.49 -21.61
CA THR A 29 -1.59 -13.62 -23.07
C THR A 29 -1.99 -12.32 -23.78
N SER A 30 -1.56 -11.19 -23.25
CA SER A 30 -1.75 -9.88 -23.86
C SER A 30 -0.49 -9.09 -23.53
N GLY A 31 0.27 -8.80 -24.58
CA GLY A 31 1.61 -8.23 -24.54
C GLY A 31 1.65 -6.78 -24.06
N ASP A 32 1.11 -6.51 -22.88
CA ASP A 32 1.50 -5.36 -22.11
C ASP A 32 2.68 -5.82 -21.26
N THR A 33 3.88 -5.73 -21.84
CA THR A 33 5.07 -5.41 -21.08
C THR A 33 4.69 -4.33 -20.08
N LEU A 34 4.51 -4.72 -18.82
CA LEU A 34 4.34 -3.86 -17.67
C LEU A 34 5.40 -2.76 -17.80
N THR A 35 5.00 -1.60 -18.30
CA THR A 35 5.88 -0.44 -18.27
C THR A 35 6.07 -0.15 -16.78
N PRO A 36 7.27 -0.36 -16.20
CA PRO A 36 7.43 -0.39 -14.74
C PRO A 36 7.26 0.97 -14.06
N GLY A 37 6.79 2.00 -14.79
CA GLY A 37 6.89 3.39 -14.39
C GLY A 37 5.57 4.14 -14.23
N SER A 38 4.48 3.76 -14.91
CA SER A 38 3.28 4.62 -14.97
C SER A 38 2.11 4.13 -14.12
N SER A 39 1.86 2.82 -14.06
CA SER A 39 0.68 2.26 -13.36
C SER A 39 0.88 2.10 -11.84
N MET A 40 2.15 2.01 -11.39
CA MET A 40 2.45 1.64 -10.00
C MET A 40 2.32 2.78 -9.00
N ALA A 41 2.27 4.03 -9.47
CA ALA A 41 2.18 5.22 -8.61
C ALA A 41 0.75 5.73 -8.41
N GLU A 42 -0.23 5.16 -9.13
CA GLU A 42 -1.63 5.51 -8.99
C GLU A 42 -2.39 4.40 -8.23
N LEU A 43 -3.31 4.77 -7.33
CA LEU A 43 -4.20 3.83 -6.65
C LEU A 43 -5.33 3.36 -7.59
N SER A 44 -4.95 2.93 -8.79
CA SER A 44 -5.87 2.53 -9.85
C SER A 44 -6.57 1.21 -9.53
N VAL A 45 -7.61 0.87 -10.31
CA VAL A 45 -8.24 -0.47 -10.22
C VAL A 45 -7.21 -1.57 -10.53
N ALA A 46 -6.36 -1.36 -11.53
CA ALA A 46 -5.32 -2.32 -11.89
C ALA A 46 -4.30 -2.51 -10.76
N PHE A 47 -3.84 -1.43 -10.14
CA PHE A 47 -2.94 -1.49 -8.98
C PHE A 47 -3.58 -2.28 -7.84
N ARG A 48 -4.84 -1.99 -7.50
CA ARG A 48 -5.56 -2.69 -6.42
C ARG A 48 -5.80 -4.16 -6.71
N GLN A 49 -5.94 -4.56 -7.97
CA GLN A 49 -6.07 -5.97 -8.35
C GLN A 49 -4.72 -6.69 -8.29
N GLN A 50 -3.65 -6.02 -8.72
CA GLN A 50 -2.31 -6.58 -8.76
C GLN A 50 -1.65 -6.65 -7.37
N HIS A 51 -1.94 -5.68 -6.52
CA HIS A 51 -1.36 -5.49 -5.19
C HIS A 51 -2.48 -5.40 -4.15
N PHE A 52 -3.20 -6.49 -3.95
CA PHE A 52 -4.49 -6.47 -3.26
C PHE A 52 -4.46 -5.91 -1.83
N LEU A 53 -3.57 -6.40 -0.97
CA LEU A 53 -3.58 -5.99 0.44
C LEU A 53 -3.13 -4.54 0.63
N VAL A 54 -2.11 -4.08 -0.09
CA VAL A 54 -1.65 -2.69 -0.06
C VAL A 54 -2.65 -1.77 -0.75
N GLY A 55 -3.24 -2.20 -1.86
CA GLY A 55 -4.31 -1.47 -2.54
C GLY A 55 -5.53 -1.29 -1.64
N LEU A 56 -5.91 -2.33 -0.88
CA LEU A 56 -6.99 -2.27 0.10
C LEU A 56 -6.65 -1.35 1.27
N LEU A 57 -5.44 -1.47 1.83
CA LEU A 57 -4.95 -0.62 2.93
C LEU A 57 -4.95 0.87 2.53
N LEU A 58 -4.41 1.20 1.34
CA LEU A 58 -4.36 2.57 0.85
C LEU A 58 -5.76 3.11 0.48
N SER A 59 -6.67 2.26 0.03
CA SER A 59 -8.08 2.64 -0.17
C SER A 59 -8.76 2.97 1.15
N GLU A 60 -8.52 2.15 2.18
CA GLU A 60 -9.08 2.41 3.51
C GLU A 60 -8.47 3.66 4.14
N LEU A 61 -7.17 3.93 3.93
CA LEU A 61 -6.55 5.21 4.32
C LEU A 61 -7.26 6.39 3.64
N ALA A 62 -7.44 6.36 2.32
CA ALA A 62 -8.09 7.45 1.60
C ALA A 62 -9.50 7.75 2.16
N MET A 63 -10.28 6.69 2.42
CA MET A 63 -11.59 6.81 3.06
C MET A 63 -11.51 7.31 4.51
N ALA A 64 -10.50 6.86 5.27
CA ALA A 64 -10.29 7.25 6.66
C ALA A 64 -9.90 8.73 6.79
N LEU A 65 -9.20 9.28 5.80
CA LEU A 65 -8.80 10.69 5.77
C LEU A 65 -10.02 11.63 5.69
N GLU A 66 -11.09 11.21 5.03
CA GLU A 66 -12.37 11.94 5.01
C GLU A 66 -13.18 11.81 6.33
N GLY A 67 -12.73 10.96 7.25
CA GLY A 67 -13.41 10.65 8.50
C GLY A 67 -13.07 11.60 9.66
N ASP A 68 -13.38 11.15 10.88
CA ASP A 68 -12.98 11.85 12.10
C ASP A 68 -11.49 11.65 12.44
N PHE A 69 -10.98 12.50 13.33
CA PHE A 69 -9.58 12.46 13.77
C PHE A 69 -9.14 11.10 14.31
N ASN A 70 -10.03 10.34 14.98
CA ASN A 70 -9.67 9.04 15.54
C ASN A 70 -9.42 8.03 14.42
N LEU A 71 -10.27 8.03 13.40
CA LEU A 71 -10.12 7.15 12.24
C LEU A 71 -8.88 7.54 11.41
N GLN A 72 -8.65 8.84 11.22
CA GLN A 72 -7.45 9.36 10.58
C GLN A 72 -6.19 8.90 11.31
N SER A 73 -6.09 9.14 12.62
CA SER A 73 -4.94 8.75 13.44
C SER A 73 -4.71 7.25 13.36
N GLN A 74 -5.76 6.44 13.52
CA GLN A 74 -5.65 4.99 13.48
C GLN A 74 -5.12 4.49 12.12
N ALA A 75 -5.55 5.09 11.01
CA ALA A 75 -5.11 4.69 9.67
C ALA A 75 -3.67 5.11 9.40
N ILE A 76 -3.30 6.32 9.80
CA ILE A 76 -1.93 6.85 9.71
C ILE A 76 -0.98 6.01 10.55
N ASP A 77 -1.34 5.71 11.80
CA ASP A 77 -0.54 4.87 12.70
C ASP A 77 -0.33 3.47 12.11
N THR A 78 -1.37 2.88 11.53
CA THR A 78 -1.29 1.55 10.89
C THR A 78 -0.28 1.53 9.73
N ILE A 79 -0.30 2.55 8.88
CA ILE A 79 0.65 2.64 7.75
C ILE A 79 2.07 2.95 8.25
N ARG A 80 2.22 3.86 9.21
CA ARG A 80 3.52 4.18 9.81
C ARG A 80 4.16 2.93 10.41
N ASP A 81 3.42 2.19 11.23
CA ASP A 81 3.94 1.02 11.93
C ASP A 81 4.31 -0.08 10.91
N LEU A 82 3.51 -0.27 9.85
CA LEU A 82 3.83 -1.20 8.77
C LEU A 82 5.13 -0.83 8.03
N LEU A 83 5.30 0.44 7.67
CA LEU A 83 6.51 0.92 7.01
C LEU A 83 7.74 0.77 7.92
N ALA A 84 7.60 1.06 9.21
CA ALA A 84 8.66 0.85 10.19
C ALA A 84 9.04 -0.63 10.32
N CYS A 85 8.06 -1.54 10.36
CA CYS A 85 8.30 -2.98 10.35
C CYS A 85 9.14 -3.39 9.13
N HIS A 86 8.78 -2.94 7.93
CA HIS A 86 9.53 -3.26 6.71
C HIS A 86 10.93 -2.64 6.66
N ASP A 87 11.11 -1.40 7.16
CA ASP A 87 12.43 -0.75 7.18
C ASP A 87 13.40 -1.47 8.14
N SER A 88 12.88 -2.05 9.23
CA SER A 88 13.67 -2.81 10.21
C SER A 88 13.86 -4.30 9.87
N ASP A 89 13.17 -4.82 8.86
CA ASP A 89 13.20 -6.24 8.52
C ASP A 89 14.42 -6.58 7.65
N THR A 90 15.36 -7.31 8.25
CA THR A 90 16.62 -7.74 7.61
C THR A 90 16.43 -8.52 6.29
N ARG A 91 15.25 -9.11 6.04
CA ARG A 91 14.93 -9.76 4.76
C ARG A 91 14.93 -8.78 3.58
N PHE A 92 14.79 -7.48 3.85
CA PHE A 92 14.75 -6.40 2.86
C PHE A 92 16.01 -5.52 2.85
N ASP A 93 17.10 -5.96 3.49
CA ASP A 93 18.34 -5.18 3.59
C ASP A 93 18.98 -4.89 2.22
N ASP A 94 18.84 -5.82 1.27
CA ASP A 94 19.31 -5.64 -0.11
C ASP A 94 18.69 -4.37 -0.76
N PRO A 95 19.50 -3.44 -1.30
CA PRO A 95 19.00 -2.19 -1.86
C PRO A 95 18.03 -2.34 -3.04
N VAL A 96 18.10 -3.45 -3.80
CA VAL A 96 17.15 -3.72 -4.89
C VAL A 96 15.83 -4.18 -4.28
N CYS A 97 15.88 -5.10 -3.33
CA CYS A 97 14.73 -5.58 -2.57
C CYS A 97 13.99 -4.42 -1.89
N ARG A 98 14.73 -3.56 -1.17
CA ARG A 98 14.17 -2.39 -0.47
C ARG A 98 13.42 -1.44 -1.39
N ARG A 99 13.98 -1.14 -2.56
CA ARG A 99 13.30 -0.30 -3.57
C ARG A 99 12.01 -0.93 -4.08
N ARG A 100 11.99 -2.26 -4.24
CA ARG A 100 10.78 -2.99 -4.68
C ARG A 100 9.70 -2.99 -3.60
N VAL A 101 10.07 -3.13 -2.33
CA VAL A 101 9.13 -3.00 -1.21
C VAL A 101 8.59 -1.57 -1.14
N ALA A 102 9.46 -0.56 -1.23
CA ALA A 102 9.04 0.85 -1.24
C ALA A 102 8.10 1.16 -2.42
N ALA A 103 8.31 0.55 -3.59
CA ALA A 103 7.47 0.74 -4.76
C ALA A 103 6.00 0.33 -4.55
N LEU A 104 5.72 -0.60 -3.63
CA LEU A 104 4.34 -0.96 -3.25
C LEU A 104 3.57 0.21 -2.64
N TYR A 105 4.25 1.22 -2.14
CA TYR A 105 3.66 2.36 -1.43
C TYR A 105 3.66 3.65 -2.23
N LEU A 106 4.11 3.66 -3.49
CA LEU A 106 4.08 4.88 -4.32
C LEU A 106 2.70 5.55 -4.39
N PRO A 107 1.57 4.82 -4.46
CA PRO A 107 0.25 5.44 -4.46
C PRO A 107 -0.10 6.20 -3.19
N LEU A 108 0.62 5.98 -2.08
CA LEU A 108 0.47 6.77 -0.86
C LEU A 108 0.71 8.26 -1.13
N LEU A 109 1.63 8.60 -2.03
CA LEU A 109 1.90 9.99 -2.40
C LEU A 109 0.66 10.64 -3.01
N GLY A 110 -0.06 9.94 -3.90
CA GLY A 110 -1.32 10.41 -4.47
C GLY A 110 -2.38 10.65 -3.40
N VAL A 111 -2.59 9.66 -2.52
CA VAL A 111 -3.55 9.74 -1.40
C VAL A 111 -3.27 10.96 -0.51
N VAL A 112 -2.00 11.20 -0.15
CA VAL A 112 -1.62 12.34 0.71
C VAL A 112 -1.80 13.67 -0.01
N ILE A 113 -1.47 13.74 -1.31
CA ILE A 113 -1.66 14.96 -2.12
C ILE A 113 -3.14 15.33 -2.21
N ASP A 114 -4.01 14.34 -2.40
CA ASP A 114 -5.46 14.54 -2.50
C ASP A 114 -6.06 14.96 -1.16
N ALA A 115 -5.53 14.45 -0.04
CA ALA A 115 -5.97 14.79 1.31
C ALA A 115 -5.43 16.14 1.83
N ARG A 116 -4.64 16.88 1.05
CA ARG A 116 -3.94 18.10 1.50
C ARG A 116 -4.88 19.16 2.10
N THR A 117 -6.12 19.27 1.63
CA THR A 117 -7.10 20.23 2.18
C THR A 117 -7.62 19.83 3.56
N GLN A 118 -7.59 18.53 3.88
CA GLN A 118 -8.08 17.97 5.15
C GLN A 118 -6.97 17.97 6.22
N LEU A 119 -5.70 17.93 5.80
CA LEU A 119 -4.53 17.92 6.70
C LEU A 119 -4.12 19.32 7.20
N HIS A 120 -4.57 20.38 6.53
CA HIS A 120 -4.26 21.77 6.86
C HIS A 120 -5.47 22.56 7.42
N GLY A 121 -6.59 21.87 7.65
CA GLY A 121 -7.84 22.43 8.17
C GLY A 121 -7.91 22.46 9.69
#